data_AF-A0A845FY31-F1
#
_entry.id   AF-A0A845FY31-F1
#
_cell.length_a   1.000
_cell.length_b   1.000
_cell.length_c   1.000
_cell.angle_alpha   90.00
_cell.angle_beta   90.00
_cell.angle_gamma   90.00
#
_symmetry.space_group_name_H-M   'P 1'
#
loop_
_entity.id
_entity.type
_entity.pdbx_description
1 polymer ?
#
loop_
_entity_poly.entity_id
_entity_poly.type
_entity_poly.pdbx_seq_one_letter_code
_entity_poly.pdbx_strand_id
1 'polypeptide(L)'
;AGEGRIAAAARADYADAAAAVLTSAGPVQQVYELAGDQAFTLAELAGELSRQSGKQIPFHNLPQQDYREMLVSVGLPAPLADLIADSDAQAAKGALYDGSGTLGKLIGRPTISLADAVKAAL
;
A
#
# COMPACT_ATOMS: atom_id res chain seq x y z
N ALA A 1 0.58 10.02 6.54
CA ALA A 1 -0.66 9.70 5.80
C ALA A 1 -1.97 10.16 6.47
N GLY A 2 -2.00 10.62 7.73
CA GLY A 2 -3.26 10.96 8.40
C GLY A 2 -4.27 9.81 8.36
N GLU A 3 -5.52 10.12 7.99
CA GLU A 3 -6.59 9.14 7.74
C GLU A 3 -6.68 8.72 6.26
N GLY A 4 -5.62 8.95 5.48
CA GLY A 4 -5.55 8.53 4.08
C GLY A 4 -5.72 7.02 3.92
N ARG A 5 -6.58 6.61 3.00
CA ARG A 5 -6.78 5.20 2.68
C ARG A 5 -5.76 4.75 1.62
N ILE A 6 -5.15 3.60 1.87
CA ILE A 6 -4.16 2.97 1.01
C ILE A 6 -4.75 1.64 0.52
N ALA A 7 -5.04 1.55 -0.77
CA ALA A 7 -5.49 0.34 -1.45
C ALA A 7 -4.27 -0.46 -1.92
N ALA A 8 -3.42 -0.87 -0.99
CA ALA A 8 -2.21 -1.64 -1.30
C ALA A 8 -2.56 -3.08 -1.72
N ALA A 9 -1.73 -3.66 -2.60
CA ALA A 9 -1.75 -5.08 -2.92
C ALA A 9 -0.35 -5.68 -2.87
N ALA A 10 -0.25 -7.00 -2.73
CA ALA A 10 1.04 -7.68 -2.72
C ALA A 10 1.68 -7.61 -4.11
N ARG A 11 3.02 -7.62 -4.17
CA ARG A 11 3.75 -7.71 -5.45
C ARG A 11 3.33 -8.93 -6.27
N ALA A 12 2.98 -10.04 -5.62
CA ALA A 12 2.48 -11.24 -6.28
C ALA A 12 1.16 -10.99 -7.03
N ASP A 13 0.23 -10.22 -6.46
CA ASP A 13 -1.04 -9.89 -7.12
C ASP A 13 -0.81 -9.02 -8.36
N TYR A 14 0.08 -8.01 -8.25
CA TYR A 14 0.47 -7.20 -9.41
C TYR A 14 1.17 -8.02 -10.50
N ALA A 15 2.00 -8.99 -10.11
CA ALA A 15 2.67 -9.89 -11.05
C ALA A 15 1.68 -10.82 -11.77
N ASP A 16 0.69 -11.37 -11.06
CA ASP A 16 -0.38 -12.18 -11.64
C ASP A 16 -1.20 -11.36 -12.66
N ALA A 17 -1.50 -10.11 -12.34
CA ALA A 17 -2.19 -9.19 -13.26
C ALA A 17 -1.36 -8.91 -14.53
N ALA A 18 -0.07 -8.62 -14.36
CA ALA A 18 0.83 -8.43 -15.50
C ALA A 18 0.92 -9.67 -16.38
N ALA A 19 1.02 -10.86 -15.77
CA ALA A 19 1.05 -12.14 -16.49
C ALA A 19 -0.27 -12.39 -17.26
N ALA A 20 -1.42 -12.14 -16.64
CA ALA A 20 -2.73 -12.26 -17.29
C ALA A 20 -2.85 -11.34 -18.51
N VAL A 21 -2.40 -10.08 -18.40
CA VAL A 21 -2.40 -9.12 -19.52
C VAL A 21 -1.47 -9.56 -20.63
N LEU A 22 -0.22 -9.92 -20.32
CA LEU A 22 0.80 -10.28 -21.30
C LEU A 22 0.49 -11.59 -22.06
N THR A 23 -0.28 -12.49 -21.45
CA THR A 23 -0.66 -13.78 -22.04
C THR A 23 -2.07 -13.78 -22.66
N SER A 24 -2.78 -12.65 -22.61
CA SER A 24 -4.13 -12.53 -23.15
C SER A 24 -4.14 -12.69 -24.69
N ALA A 25 -5.22 -13.27 -25.21
CA ALA A 25 -5.39 -13.45 -26.64
C ALA A 25 -5.78 -12.12 -27.29
N GLY A 26 -4.81 -11.45 -27.91
CA GLY A 26 -5.01 -10.24 -28.72
C GLY A 26 -4.51 -8.96 -28.05
N PRO A 27 -4.58 -7.82 -28.76
CA PRO A 27 -4.09 -6.55 -28.26
C PRO A 27 -4.97 -6.02 -27.12
N VAL A 28 -4.34 -5.70 -25.98
CA VAL A 28 -4.97 -5.00 -24.86
C VAL A 28 -4.86 -3.50 -25.10
N GLN A 29 -5.99 -2.83 -25.34
CA GLN A 29 -6.08 -1.36 -25.54
C GLN A 29 -6.71 -0.66 -24.33
N GLN A 30 -6.46 -1.16 -23.13
CA GLN A 30 -7.06 -0.66 -21.89
C GLN A 30 -5.97 -0.21 -20.91
N VAL A 31 -6.24 0.90 -20.23
CA VAL A 31 -5.48 1.33 -19.04
C VAL A 31 -6.18 0.73 -17.82
N TYR A 32 -5.43 0.02 -16.98
CA TYR A 32 -5.92 -0.55 -15.73
C TYR A 32 -5.34 0.21 -14.54
N GLU A 33 -6.22 0.75 -13.70
CA GLU A 33 -5.84 1.21 -12.36
C GLU A 33 -5.86 0.01 -11.42
N LEU A 34 -4.69 -0.39 -10.94
CA LEU A 34 -4.52 -1.62 -10.15
C LEU A 34 -4.26 -1.29 -8.67
N ALA A 35 -5.17 -1.72 -7.81
CA ALA A 35 -5.10 -1.54 -6.37
C ALA A 35 -5.76 -2.72 -5.63
N GLY A 36 -5.47 -2.85 -4.35
CA GLY A 36 -6.08 -3.87 -3.48
C GLY A 36 -7.60 -3.72 -3.39
N ASP A 37 -8.30 -4.83 -3.19
CA ASP A 37 -9.77 -4.85 -3.06
C ASP A 37 -10.24 -4.19 -1.75
N GLN A 38 -9.34 -4.09 -0.77
CA GLN A 38 -9.58 -3.45 0.50
C GLN A 38 -8.50 -2.39 0.75
N ALA A 39 -8.94 -1.17 1.07
CA ALA A 39 -8.06 -0.11 1.47
C ALA A 39 -8.03 0.02 3.00
N PHE A 40 -6.89 0.42 3.55
CA PHE A 40 -6.69 0.61 4.99
C PHE A 40 -5.99 1.92 5.31
N THR A 41 -6.10 2.40 6.55
CA THR A 41 -5.28 3.50 7.09
C THR A 41 -4.02 2.96 7.76
N LEU A 42 -2.99 3.81 7.95
CA LEU A 42 -1.81 3.41 8.72
C LEU A 42 -2.14 3.09 10.19
N ALA A 43 -3.21 3.66 10.75
CA ALA A 43 -3.72 3.30 12.07
C ALA A 43 -4.26 1.86 12.09
N GLU A 44 -4.98 1.44 11.05
CA GLU A 44 -5.46 0.06 10.90
C GLU A 44 -4.30 -0.92 10.71
N LEU A 45 -3.27 -0.56 9.94
CA LEU A 45 -2.03 -1.36 9.84
C LEU A 45 -1.34 -1.53 11.19
N ALA A 46 -1.18 -0.44 11.96
CA ALA A 46 -0.58 -0.50 13.30
C ALA A 46 -1.43 -1.33 14.28
N GLY A 47 -2.76 -1.24 14.18
CA GLY A 47 -3.70 -2.07 14.92
C GLY A 47 -3.57 -3.56 14.57
N GLU A 48 -3.46 -3.89 13.29
CA GLU A 48 -3.31 -5.28 12.83
C GLU A 48 -1.95 -5.88 13.25
N LEU A 49 -0.86 -5.10 13.12
CA LEU A 49 0.44 -5.46 13.66
C LEU A 49 0.38 -5.70 15.17
N SER A 50 -0.33 -4.84 15.91
CA SER A 50 -0.48 -5.00 17.35
C SER A 50 -1.21 -6.29 17.70
N ARG A 51 -2.32 -6.55 16.98
CA ARG A 51 -3.15 -7.75 17.16
C ARG A 51 -2.37 -9.04 16.93
N GLN A 52 -1.56 -9.09 15.87
CA GLN A 52 -0.82 -10.30 15.51
C GLN A 52 0.47 -10.49 16.32
N SER A 53 1.18 -9.40 16.66
CA SER A 53 2.43 -9.48 17.43
C SER A 53 2.23 -9.58 18.94
N GLY A 54 1.04 -9.27 19.44
CA GLY A 54 0.74 -9.17 20.88
C GLY A 54 1.38 -7.97 21.58
N LYS A 55 1.97 -7.03 20.82
CA LYS A 55 2.60 -5.80 21.35
C LYS A 55 1.75 -4.59 20.98
N GLN A 56 1.70 -3.59 21.85
CA GLN A 56 1.03 -2.33 21.51
C GLN A 56 1.93 -1.50 20.58
N ILE A 57 1.48 -1.30 19.33
CA ILE A 57 2.19 -0.53 18.30
C ILE A 57 1.28 0.64 17.88
N PRO A 58 1.53 1.86 18.36
CA PRO A 58 0.74 3.03 17.98
C PRO A 58 1.11 3.55 16.59
N PHE A 59 0.15 4.16 15.91
CA PHE A 59 0.41 5.01 14.74
C PHE A 59 0.65 6.45 15.19
N HIS A 60 1.79 7.02 14.79
CA HIS A 60 2.13 8.42 15.01
C HIS A 60 2.07 9.18 13.69
N ASN A 61 1.02 9.99 13.52
CA ASN A 61 0.91 10.85 12.34
C ASN A 61 1.78 12.10 12.52
N LEU A 62 2.71 12.32 11.60
CA LEU A 62 3.62 13.45 11.60
C LEU A 62 3.37 14.37 10.39
N PRO A 63 3.63 15.69 10.51
CA PRO A 63 3.78 16.57 9.35
C PRO A 63 4.85 16.02 8.39
N GLN A 64 4.69 16.31 7.09
CA GLN A 64 5.59 15.79 6.04
C GLN A 64 7.07 16.12 6.31
N GLN A 65 7.37 17.36 6.72
CA GLN A 65 8.75 17.78 7.01
C GLN A 65 9.32 17.04 8.22
N ASP A 66 8.56 16.95 9.32
CA ASP A 66 8.97 16.23 10.52
C ASP A 66 9.20 14.73 10.22
N TYR A 67 8.35 14.11 9.39
CA TYR A 67 8.52 12.72 8.98
C TYR A 67 9.78 12.52 8.14
N ARG A 68 10.02 13.42 7.17
CA ARG A 68 11.24 13.43 6.37
C ARG A 68 12.49 13.55 7.25
N GLU A 69 12.51 14.49 8.18
CA GLU A 69 13.64 14.70 9.09
C GLU A 69 13.88 13.47 9.97
N MET A 70 12.81 12.85 10.47
CA MET A 70 12.90 11.59 11.21
C MET A 70 13.55 10.49 10.37
N LEU A 71 13.11 10.30 9.11
CA LEU A 71 13.68 9.28 8.21
C LEU A 71 15.18 9.51 7.96
N VAL A 72 15.61 10.76 7.76
CA VAL A 72 17.03 11.11 7.64
C VAL A 72 17.78 10.79 8.93
N SER A 73 17.20 11.10 10.09
CA SER A 73 17.83 10.88 11.39
C SER A 73 18.13 9.40 11.67
N VAL A 74 17.35 8.48 11.09
CA VAL A 74 17.56 7.03 11.20
C VAL A 74 18.41 6.45 10.07
N GLY A 75 19.03 7.31 9.24
CA GLY A 75 20.06 6.92 8.27
C GLY A 75 19.59 6.80 6.82
N LEU A 76 18.35 7.17 6.48
CA LEU A 76 17.94 7.18 5.08
C LEU A 76 18.62 8.34 4.32
N PRO A 77 19.08 8.10 3.07
CA PRO A 77 19.51 9.19 2.20
C PRO A 77 18.39 10.21 1.98
N ALA A 78 18.74 11.50 2.00
CA ALA A 78 17.77 12.60 1.89
C ALA A 78 16.78 12.44 0.72
N PRO A 79 17.20 12.09 -0.53
CA PRO A 79 16.26 11.91 -1.63
C PRO A 79 15.22 10.80 -1.41
N LEU A 80 15.60 9.74 -0.69
CA LEU A 80 14.68 8.65 -0.36
C LEU A 80 13.72 9.06 0.76
N ALA A 81 14.20 9.78 1.77
CA ALA A 81 13.35 10.34 2.82
C ALA A 81 12.32 11.32 2.24
N ASP A 82 12.73 12.16 1.28
CA ASP A 82 11.86 13.06 0.52
C ASP A 82 10.74 12.29 -0.20
N LEU A 83 11.11 11.25 -0.96
CA LEU A 83 10.16 10.42 -1.70
C LEU A 83 9.12 9.76 -0.77
N ILE A 84 9.57 9.15 0.32
CA ILE A 84 8.69 8.45 1.26
C ILE A 84 7.76 9.45 1.96
N ALA A 85 8.29 10.57 2.44
CA ALA A 85 7.48 11.56 3.13
C ALA A 85 6.43 12.22 2.22
N ASP A 86 6.79 12.51 0.97
CA ASP A 86 5.82 13.00 -0.02
C ASP A 86 4.76 11.95 -0.34
N SER A 87 5.15 10.70 -0.57
CA SER A 87 4.19 9.60 -0.81
C SER A 87 3.15 9.51 0.32
N ASP A 88 3.59 9.59 1.57
CA ASP A 88 2.73 9.59 2.74
C ASP A 88 1.81 10.82 2.81
N ALA A 89 2.31 11.99 2.42
CA ALA A 89 1.54 13.22 2.35
C ALA A 89 0.48 13.21 1.23
N GLN A 90 0.77 12.59 0.08
CA GLN A 90 -0.19 12.42 -1.00
C GLN A 90 -1.20 11.30 -0.69
N ALA A 91 -0.80 10.25 0.02
CA ALA A 91 -1.72 9.22 0.51
C ALA A 91 -2.82 9.82 1.39
N ALA A 92 -2.48 10.83 2.22
CA ALA A 92 -3.46 11.59 3.00
C ALA A 92 -4.52 12.32 2.15
N LYS A 93 -4.20 12.58 0.87
CA LYS A 93 -5.10 13.21 -0.11
C LYS A 93 -5.77 12.19 -1.02
N GLY A 94 -5.65 10.89 -0.74
CA GLY A 94 -6.28 9.81 -1.50
C GLY A 94 -5.47 9.33 -2.70
N ALA A 95 -4.21 9.75 -2.88
CA ALA A 95 -3.41 9.37 -4.05
C ALA A 95 -3.11 7.86 -4.13
N LEU A 96 -3.23 7.13 -3.02
CA LEU A 96 -3.05 5.67 -2.97
C LEU A 96 -4.37 4.91 -2.80
N TYR A 97 -5.51 5.58 -2.99
CA TYR A 97 -6.82 4.95 -2.93
C TYR A 97 -7.36 4.71 -4.34
N ASP A 98 -7.73 3.48 -4.62
CA ASP A 98 -8.65 3.11 -5.69
C ASP A 98 -9.60 2.03 -5.16
N GLY A 99 -10.88 2.17 -5.48
CA GLY A 99 -11.95 1.27 -5.04
C GLY A 99 -12.57 0.47 -6.19
N SER A 100 -11.90 0.41 -7.35
CA SER A 100 -12.47 -0.20 -8.56
C SER A 100 -12.59 -1.73 -8.48
N GLY A 101 -11.75 -2.35 -7.64
CA GLY A 101 -11.58 -3.81 -7.56
C GLY A 101 -11.05 -4.41 -8.87
N THR A 102 -10.37 -3.60 -9.70
CA THR A 102 -9.87 -4.03 -11.02
C THR A 102 -8.85 -5.15 -10.87
N LEU A 103 -7.96 -5.06 -9.87
CA LEU A 103 -6.91 -6.05 -9.68
C LEU A 103 -7.48 -7.44 -9.36
N GLY A 104 -8.37 -7.55 -8.37
CA GLY A 104 -9.00 -8.82 -8.01
C GLY A 104 -9.80 -9.44 -9.15
N LYS A 105 -10.53 -8.61 -9.92
CA LYS A 105 -11.24 -9.05 -11.14
C LYS A 105 -10.29 -9.58 -12.21
N LEU A 106 -9.16 -8.88 -12.43
CA LEU A 106 -8.19 -9.22 -13.46
C LEU A 106 -7.44 -10.52 -13.16
N ILE A 107 -7.10 -10.77 -11.89
CA ILE A 107 -6.42 -12.01 -11.47
C ILE A 107 -7.38 -13.17 -11.14
N GLY A 108 -8.69 -12.92 -11.14
CA GLY A 108 -9.74 -13.93 -10.93
C GLY A 108 -9.88 -14.41 -9.48
N ARG A 109 -9.32 -13.70 -8.50
CA ARG A 109 -9.40 -13.99 -7.07
C ARG A 109 -9.25 -12.70 -6.27
N PRO A 110 -9.70 -12.65 -4.99
CA PRO A 110 -9.37 -11.52 -4.12
C PRO A 110 -7.85 -11.32 -4.01
N THR A 111 -7.45 -10.06 -3.91
CA THR A 111 -6.10 -9.62 -3.56
C THR A 111 -5.73 -10.04 -2.14
N ILE A 112 -4.44 -10.18 -1.86
CA ILE A 112 -3.94 -10.57 -0.53
C ILE A 112 -4.36 -9.50 0.49
N SER A 113 -5.01 -9.95 1.56
CA SER A 113 -5.52 -9.06 2.61
C SER A 113 -4.38 -8.43 3.42
N LEU A 114 -4.65 -7.30 4.07
CA LEU A 114 -3.73 -6.69 5.04
C LEU A 114 -3.30 -7.69 6.11
N ALA A 115 -4.25 -8.47 6.64
CA ALA A 115 -3.98 -9.44 7.70
C ALA A 115 -3.03 -10.55 7.22
N ASP A 116 -3.23 -11.08 6.02
CA ASP A 116 -2.35 -12.11 5.47
C ASP A 116 -0.96 -11.55 5.13
N ALA A 117 -0.89 -10.33 4.62
CA ALA A 117 0.37 -9.63 4.35
C ALA A 117 1.18 -9.38 5.64
N VAL A 118 0.52 -8.91 6.70
CA VAL A 118 1.14 -8.73 8.03
C VAL A 118 1.62 -10.07 8.59
N LYS A 119 0.79 -11.11 8.51
CA LYS A 119 1.13 -12.45 8.99
C LYS A 119 2.36 -13.03 8.31
N ALA A 120 2.52 -12.80 7.01
CA ALA A 120 3.67 -13.27 6.25
C ALA A 120 4.97 -12.51 6.54
N ALA A 121 4.89 -11.31 7.11
CA ALA A 121 6.03 -10.43 7.37
C ALA A 121 6.55 -10.50 8.83
N LEU A 122 5.78 -11.07 9.76
CA LEU A 122 6.13 -11.28 11.17
C LEU A 122 6.97 -12.55 11.36
#